data_AF-A0A925PVE1-F1
#
_entry.id   AF-A0A925PVE1-F1
#
_cell.length_a   1.000
_cell.length_b   1.000
_cell.length_c   1.000
_cell.angle_alpha   90.00
_cell.angle_beta   90.00
_cell.angle_gamma   90.00
#
_symmetry.space_group_name_H-M   'P 1'
#
loop_
_entity.id
_entity.type
_entity.pdbx_description
1 polymer ?
#
loop_
_entity_poly.entity_id
_entity_poly.type
_entity_poly.pdbx_seq_one_letter_code
_entity_poly.pdbx_strand_id
1 'polypeptide(L)'
;MSAYIQANQASQKAFFQQLKKYYSFYTIGFLSFLAFLAVAEQMGMSRKWIGYWFLFATIALYAAIGIMARTVDAAEYYVAGRRVPAFFNGMATGADWMSA
;
A
#
# COMPACT_ATOMS: atom_id res chain seq x y z
N MET A 1 -22.53 27.48 -2.81
CA MET A 1 -21.43 27.08 -3.72
C MET A 1 -20.05 27.13 -3.04
N SER A 2 -19.63 28.25 -2.43
CA SER A 2 -18.29 28.38 -1.80
C SER A 2 -17.97 27.36 -0.68
N ALA A 3 -18.92 27.12 0.24
CA ALA A 3 -18.74 26.15 1.33
C ALA A 3 -18.60 24.68 0.86
N TYR A 4 -19.29 24.31 -0.23
CA TYR A 4 -19.21 22.97 -0.82
C TYR A 4 -17.82 22.71 -1.43
N ILE A 5 -17.24 23.71 -2.11
CA ILE A 5 -15.89 23.62 -2.68
C ILE A 5 -14.84 23.47 -1.57
N GLN A 6 -14.96 24.22 -0.47
CA GLN A 6 -14.06 24.11 0.67
C GLN A 6 -14.16 22.73 1.34
N ALA A 7 -15.37 22.21 1.55
CA ALA A 7 -15.59 20.88 2.12
C ALA A 7 -14.97 19.77 1.25
N ASN A 8 -15.13 19.85 -0.07
CA ASN A 8 -14.52 18.89 -1.00
C ASN A 8 -12.99 18.97 -0.99
N GLN A 9 -12.41 20.17 -0.95
CA GLN A 9 -10.96 20.35 -0.85
C GLN A 9 -10.39 19.82 0.47
N ALA A 10 -11.08 20.01 1.59
CA ALA A 10 -10.69 19.46 2.88
C ALA A 10 -10.71 17.92 2.88
N SER A 11 -11.75 17.32 2.30
CA SER A 11 -11.86 15.86 2.10
C SER A 11 -10.70 15.30 1.27
N GLN A 12 -10.36 15.94 0.14
CA GLN A 12 -9.25 15.54 -0.72
C GLN A 12 -7.90 15.61 0.01
N LYS A 13 -7.66 16.68 0.78
CA LYS A 13 -6.44 16.80 1.62
C LYS A 13 -6.38 15.70 2.67
N ALA A 14 -7.49 15.39 3.33
CA ALA A 14 -7.56 14.32 4.33
C ALA A 14 -7.24 12.95 3.72
N PHE A 15 -7.83 12.64 2.56
CA PHE A 15 -7.56 11.40 1.82
C PHE A 15 -6.09 11.27 1.40
N PHE A 16 -5.50 12.35 0.87
CA PHE A 16 -4.08 12.37 0.52
C PHE A 16 -3.17 12.13 1.74
N GLN A 17 -3.48 12.74 2.89
CA GLN A 17 -2.73 12.51 4.12
C GLN A 17 -2.88 11.08 4.63
N GLN A 18 -4.07 10.49 4.48
CA GLN A 18 -4.31 9.09 4.83
C GLN A 18 -3.49 8.13 3.94
N LEU A 19 -3.46 8.36 2.62
CA LEU A 19 -2.60 7.60 1.72
C LEU A 19 -1.13 7.73 2.12
N LYS A 20 -0.63 8.95 2.34
CA LYS A 20 0.74 9.17 2.81
C LYS A 20 1.04 8.37 4.07
N LYS A 21 0.14 8.41 5.05
CA LYS A 21 0.28 7.65 6.29
C LYS A 21 0.42 6.15 6.01
N TYR A 22 -0.45 5.56 5.20
CA TYR A 22 -0.38 4.14 4.87
C TYR A 22 0.90 3.77 4.13
N TYR A 23 1.31 4.55 3.12
CA TYR A 23 2.56 4.31 2.41
C TYR A 23 3.77 4.46 3.33
N SER A 24 3.79 5.44 4.23
CA SER A 24 4.87 5.59 5.22
C SER A 24 4.95 4.41 6.18
N PHE A 25 3.82 3.94 6.72
CA PHE A 25 3.80 2.76 7.58
C PHE A 25 4.25 1.51 6.84
N TYR A 26 3.78 1.31 5.61
CA TYR A 26 4.22 0.21 4.76
C TYR A 26 5.73 0.24 4.53
N THR A 27 6.29 1.38 4.11
CA THR A 27 7.72 1.51 3.85
C THR A 27 8.56 1.24 5.10
N ILE A 28 8.20 1.81 6.25
CA ILE A 28 8.93 1.58 7.51
C ILE A 28 8.82 0.11 7.93
N GLY A 29 7.63 -0.49 7.83
CA GLY A 29 7.41 -1.88 8.14
C GLY A 29 8.22 -2.81 7.23
N PHE A 30 8.25 -2.53 5.93
CA PHE A 30 9.05 -3.27 4.96
C PHE A 30 10.55 -3.16 5.24
N LEU A 31 11.07 -1.96 5.48
CA LEU A 31 12.48 -1.78 5.85
C LEU A 31 12.83 -2.50 7.16
N SER A 32 11.94 -2.45 8.15
CA SER A 32 12.12 -3.17 9.41
C SER A 32 12.12 -4.69 9.21
N PHE A 33 11.24 -5.19 8.34
CA PHE A 33 11.18 -6.60 7.96
C PHE A 33 12.47 -7.04 7.25
N LEU A 34 12.98 -6.24 6.32
CA LEU A 34 14.27 -6.52 5.67
C LEU A 34 15.42 -6.55 6.67
N ALA A 35 15.49 -5.57 7.58
CA ALA A 35 16.49 -5.53 8.63
C ALA A 35 16.41 -6.75 9.56
N PHE A 36 15.19 -7.15 9.94
CA PHE A 36 14.95 -8.36 10.72
C PHE A 36 15.47 -9.62 10.01
N LEU A 37 15.13 -9.80 8.72
CA LEU A 37 15.61 -10.95 7.95
C LEU A 37 17.13 -10.93 7.75
N ALA A 38 17.72 -9.76 7.56
CA ALA A 38 19.17 -9.60 7.45
C ALA A 38 19.90 -10.00 8.75
N VAL A 39 19.36 -9.61 9.91
CA VAL A 39 19.88 -10.04 11.22
C VAL A 39 19.69 -11.55 11.40
N ALA A 40 18.51 -12.08 11.04
CA ALA A 40 18.24 -13.51 11.13
C ALA A 40 19.19 -14.34 10.23
N GLU A 41 19.54 -13.85 9.05
CA GLU A 41 20.55 -14.46 8.18
C GLU A 41 21.91 -14.52 8.88
N GLN A 42 22.35 -13.42 9.50
CA GLN A 42 23.62 -13.36 10.25
C GLN A 42 23.64 -14.30 11.46
N MET A 43 22.48 -14.53 12.09
CA MET A 43 22.33 -15.52 13.18
C MET A 43 22.30 -16.98 12.69
N GLY A 44 22.46 -17.22 11.39
CA GLY A 44 22.56 -18.56 10.82
C GLY A 44 21.26 -19.12 10.24
N MET A 45 20.21 -18.30 10.07
CA MET A 45 18.99 -18.74 9.38
C MET A 45 19.31 -19.12 7.93
N SER A 46 18.89 -20.32 7.51
CA SER A 46 19.14 -20.76 6.14
C SER A 46 18.35 -19.93 5.12
N ARG A 47 18.93 -19.72 3.94
CA ARG A 47 18.31 -18.96 2.83
C ARG A 47 16.92 -19.46 2.44
N LYS A 48 16.66 -20.76 2.61
CA LYS A 48 15.33 -21.36 2.37
C LYS A 48 14.26 -20.78 3.30
N TRP A 49 14.56 -20.64 4.59
CA TRP A 49 13.64 -20.06 5.57
C TRP A 49 13.42 -18.56 5.33
N ILE A 50 14.46 -17.82 4.94
CA ILE A 50 14.34 -16.41 4.54
C ILE A 50 13.36 -16.28 3.36
N GLY A 51 13.51 -17.13 2.35
CA GLY A 51 12.60 -17.18 1.20
C GLY A 51 11.14 -17.45 1.61
N TYR A 52 10.91 -18.40 2.52
CA TYR A 52 9.55 -18.67 3.04
C TYR A 52 8.96 -17.47 3.76
N TRP A 53 9.72 -16.81 4.64
CA TRP A 53 9.24 -15.61 5.33
C TRP A 53 8.91 -14.49 4.36
N PHE A 54 9.75 -14.27 3.36
CA PHE A 54 9.51 -13.26 2.33
C PHE A 54 8.23 -13.55 1.54
N LEU A 55 8.04 -14.80 1.13
CA LEU A 55 6.84 -15.25 0.41
C LEU A 55 5.58 -15.08 1.26
N PHE A 56 5.56 -15.62 2.48
CA PHE A 56 4.40 -15.55 3.37
C PHE A 56 4.06 -14.11 3.73
N ALA A 57 5.04 -13.28 4.04
CA ALA A 57 4.81 -11.87 4.34
C ALA A 57 4.18 -11.13 3.14
N THR A 58 4.65 -11.39 1.93
CA THR A 58 4.11 -10.79 0.71
C THR A 58 2.66 -11.22 0.46
N ILE A 59 2.36 -12.52 0.57
CA ILE A 59 1.00 -13.05 0.42
C ILE A 59 0.07 -12.46 1.49
N ALA A 60 0.50 -12.46 2.75
CA ALA A 60 -0.29 -11.93 3.86
C ALA A 60 -0.59 -10.44 3.69
N LEU A 61 0.38 -9.65 3.21
CA LEU A 61 0.19 -8.24 2.91
C LEU A 61 -0.87 -8.04 1.82
N TYR A 62 -0.76 -8.72 0.68
CA TYR A 62 -1.74 -8.60 -0.40
C TYR A 62 -3.14 -9.04 0.05
N ALA A 63 -3.24 -10.12 0.82
CA ALA A 63 -4.50 -10.59 1.38
C ALA A 63 -5.12 -9.54 2.32
N ALA A 64 -4.32 -8.95 3.21
CA ALA A 64 -4.78 -7.90 4.11
C ALA A 64 -5.27 -6.66 3.34
N ILE A 65 -4.54 -6.22 2.32
CA ILE A 65 -4.95 -5.11 1.44
C ILE A 65 -6.27 -5.45 0.75
N GLY A 66 -6.42 -6.65 0.18
CA GLY A 66 -7.64 -7.10 -0.47
C GLY A 66 -8.85 -7.11 0.46
N ILE A 67 -8.68 -7.55 1.72
CA ILE A 67 -9.75 -7.52 2.73
C ILE A 67 -10.12 -6.08 3.08
N MET A 68 -9.15 -5.20 3.30
CA MET A 68 -9.38 -3.79 3.64
C MET A 68 -9.99 -3.00 2.47
N ALA A 69 -9.65 -3.36 1.23
CA ALA A 69 -10.13 -2.70 0.01
C ALA A 69 -11.43 -3.31 -0.54
N ARG A 70 -12.00 -4.32 0.13
CA ARG A 70 -13.22 -4.99 -0.30
C ARG A 70 -14.37 -3.98 -0.44
N THR A 71 -14.96 -3.92 -1.64
CA THR A 71 -16.12 -3.07 -1.93
C THR A 71 -17.09 -3.79 -2.87
N VAL A 72 -18.38 -3.45 -2.78
CA VAL A 72 -19.44 -3.88 -3.71
C VAL A 72 -19.96 -2.72 -4.56
N ASP A 73 -19.47 -1.50 -4.32
CA ASP A 73 -19.85 -0.30 -5.06
C ASP A 73 -19.03 -0.22 -6.36
N ALA A 74 -19.72 -0.09 -7.49
CA ALA A 74 -19.09 -0.01 -8.81
C ALA A 74 -18.18 1.22 -8.97
N ALA A 75 -18.57 2.38 -8.43
CA ALA A 75 -17.74 3.58 -8.52
C ALA A 75 -16.44 3.43 -7.71
N GLU A 76 -16.47 2.71 -6.60
CA GLU A 76 -15.27 2.37 -5.84
C GLU A 76 -14.42 1.31 -6.54
N TYR A 77 -15.07 0.28 -7.09
CA TYR A 77 -14.40 -0.83 -7.75
C TYR A 77 -13.68 -0.42 -9.04
N TYR A 78 -14.31 0.40 -9.89
CA TYR A 78 -13.76 0.73 -11.20
C TYR A 78 -12.90 1.99 -11.22
N VAL A 79 -13.23 3.00 -10.39
CA VAL A 79 -12.56 4.32 -10.45
C VAL A 79 -12.09 4.84 -9.10
N ALA A 80 -12.21 4.04 -8.04
CA ALA A 80 -11.89 4.44 -6.66
C ALA A 80 -12.52 5.79 -6.30
N GLY A 81 -13.76 6.03 -6.74
CA GLY A 81 -14.50 7.28 -6.58
C GLY A 81 -13.77 8.53 -7.12
N ARG A 82 -12.85 8.38 -8.06
CA ARG A 82 -12.09 9.46 -8.74
C ARG A 82 -11.35 10.42 -7.78
N ARG A 83 -11.02 9.94 -6.59
CA ARG A 83 -10.35 10.73 -5.53
C ARG A 83 -8.86 10.42 -5.38
N VAL A 84 -8.32 9.47 -6.14
CA VAL A 84 -6.91 9.10 -6.05
C VAL A 84 -6.04 10.21 -6.67
N PRO A 85 -5.09 10.79 -5.92
CA PRO A 85 -4.20 11.84 -6.42
C PRO A 85 -3.26 11.32 -7.52
N ALA A 86 -2.90 12.21 -8.47
CA ALA A 86 -2.12 11.86 -9.65
C ALA A 86 -0.80 11.12 -9.35
N PHE A 87 -0.08 11.52 -8.28
CA PHE A 87 1.17 10.88 -7.88
C PHE A 87 0.99 9.40 -7.52
N PHE A 88 -0.03 9.07 -6.71
CA PHE A 88 -0.30 7.68 -6.31
C PHE A 88 -0.81 6.84 -7.47
N ASN A 89 -1.62 7.43 -8.36
CA ASN A 89 -2.01 6.76 -9.60
C ASN A 89 -0.81 6.46 -10.49
N GLY A 90 0.13 7.41 -10.63
CA GLY A 90 1.36 7.20 -11.40
C GLY A 90 2.22 6.06 -10.84
N MET A 91 2.31 5.93 -9.51
CA MET A 91 2.99 4.79 -8.88
C MET A 91 2.27 3.46 -9.18
N ALA A 92 0.93 3.43 -9.11
CA ALA A 92 0.16 2.24 -9.44
C ALA A 92 0.34 1.83 -10.92
N THR A 93 0.32 2.79 -11.85
CA THR A 93 0.64 2.53 -13.26
C THR A 93 2.08 2.04 -13.41
N GLY A 94 3.06 2.66 -12.75
CA GLY A 94 4.44 2.19 -12.80
C GLY A 94 4.61 0.75 -12.31
N ALA A 95 3.90 0.39 -11.24
CA ALA A 95 3.89 -0.98 -10.73
C ALA A 95 3.25 -1.98 -11.70
N ASP A 96 2.13 -1.62 -12.35
CA ASP A 96 1.46 -2.46 -13.34
C ASP A 96 2.34 -2.75 -14.57
N TRP A 97 3.23 -1.82 -14.92
CA TRP A 97 4.17 -1.98 -16.04
C TRP A 97 5.40 -2.82 -15.69
N MET A 98 5.69 -3.00 -14.40
CA MET A 98 6.73 -3.92 -13.94
C MET A 98 6.13 -5.32 -13.87
N SER A 99 6.20 -6.06 -14.98
CA SER A 99 5.90 -7.49 -14.95
C SER A 99 6.84 -8.23 -14.00
N ALA A 100 6.35 -9.31 -13.38
CA ALA A 100 7.19 -10.30 -12.71
C ALA A 100 7.97 -11.14 -13.73
#